data_AF-A0A937DN27-F1
#
_entry.id   AF-A0A937DN27-F1
#
_cell.length_a   1.000
_cell.length_b   1.000
_cell.length_c   1.000
_cell.angle_alpha   90.00
_cell.angle_beta   90.00
_cell.angle_gamma   90.00
#
_symmetry.space_group_name_H-M   'P 1'
#
loop_
_entity.id
_entity.type
_entity.pdbx_description
1 polymer ?
#
loop_
_entity_poly.entity_id
_entity_poly.type
_entity_poly.pdbx_seq_one_letter_code
_entity_poly.pdbx_strand_id
1 'polypeptide(L)'
;MQSISQASPMTAKALLDCTDLNRLGDLFAKSMAGLVFVTAFLDRQAMREYLPEIAWETEVWVADAPSHLIHFSGERFLGPYEQS
;
A
#
# COMPACT_ATOMS: atom_id res chain seq x y z
N MET A 1 29.10 26.93 10.27
CA MET A 1 28.18 26.14 11.12
C MET A 1 26.89 25.98 10.32
N GLN A 2 26.81 24.95 9.47
CA GLN A 2 25.66 24.76 8.59
C GLN A 2 24.60 23.94 9.33
N SER A 3 23.41 24.54 9.44
CA SER A 3 22.24 23.97 10.08
C SER A 3 21.82 22.71 9.33
N ILE A 4 21.79 21.59 10.04
CA ILE A 4 21.34 20.30 9.53
C ILE A 4 19.83 20.41 9.40
N SER A 5 19.31 20.40 8.17
CA SER A 5 17.88 20.36 7.92
C SER A 5 17.29 19.16 8.65
N GLN A 6 16.45 19.42 9.65
CA GLN A 6 15.62 18.39 10.26
C GLN A 6 14.84 17.68 9.15
N ALA A 7 14.92 16.36 9.09
CA ALA A 7 13.98 15.58 8.30
C ALA A 7 12.58 15.93 8.81
N SER A 8 11.78 16.59 7.97
CA SER A 8 10.35 16.78 8.25
C SER A 8 9.76 15.40 8.52
N PRO A 9 8.96 15.22 9.59
CA PRO A 9 8.21 13.99 9.76
C PRO A 9 7.44 13.78 8.45
N MET A 10 7.56 12.60 7.85
CA MET A 10 6.71 12.22 6.71
C MET A 10 5.30 12.53 7.15
N THR A 11 4.79 13.67 6.68
CA THR A 11 3.41 14.06 6.87
C THR A 11 2.65 12.88 6.32
N ALA A 12 1.74 12.31 7.12
CA ALA A 12 0.83 11.27 6.69
C ALA A 12 0.14 11.79 5.42
N LYS A 13 0.78 11.51 4.28
CA LYS A 13 0.28 11.85 2.97
C LYS A 13 -0.83 10.85 2.81
N ALA A 14 -2.04 11.38 2.67
CA ALA A 14 -3.27 10.66 2.47
C ALA A 14 -3.01 9.33 1.75
N LEU A 15 -3.62 8.25 2.27
CA LEU A 15 -3.57 6.95 1.63
C LEU A 15 -3.80 7.11 0.13
N LEU A 16 -3.18 6.24 -0.67
CA LEU A 16 -3.50 6.22 -2.09
C LEU A 16 -5.00 6.04 -2.25
N ASP A 17 -5.66 7.07 -2.76
CA ASP A 17 -7.05 7.00 -3.19
C ASP A 17 -7.12 6.40 -4.60
N CYS A 18 -8.33 6.21 -5.12
CA CYS A 18 -8.52 5.72 -6.48
C CYS A 18 -7.98 6.69 -7.55
N THR A 19 -7.89 7.98 -7.26
CA THR A 19 -7.39 9.01 -8.18
C THR A 19 -5.87 8.92 -8.34
N ASP A 20 -5.15 8.74 -7.24
CA ASP A 20 -3.71 8.57 -7.18
C ASP A 20 -3.29 7.27 -7.86
N LEU A 21 -4.04 6.18 -7.67
CA LEU A 21 -3.79 4.91 -8.36
C LEU A 21 -3.91 5.06 -9.87
N ASN A 22 -4.97 5.69 -10.37
CA ASN A 22 -5.15 5.92 -11.81
C ASN A 22 -4.00 6.75 -12.39
N ARG A 23 -3.61 7.82 -11.68
CA ARG A 23 -2.50 8.68 -12.10
C ARG A 23 -1.17 7.94 -12.15
N LEU A 24 -0.90 7.07 -11.18
CA LEU A 24 0.30 6.24 -11.17
C LEU A 24 0.24 5.18 -12.27
N GLY A 25 -0.94 4.60 -12.53
CA GLY A 25 -1.19 3.74 -13.69
C GLY A 25 -0.81 4.42 -15.00
N ASP A 26 -1.27 5.65 -15.20
CA ASP A 26 -0.93 6.46 -16.38
C ASP A 26 0.57 6.78 -16.46
N LEU A 27 1.18 7.14 -15.32
CA LEU A 27 2.61 7.47 -15.26
C LEU A 27 3.48 6.28 -15.69
N PHE A 28 3.09 5.08 -15.30
CA PHE A 28 3.79 3.84 -15.59
C PHE A 28 3.15 3.04 -16.73
N ALA A 29 2.28 3.63 -17.54
CA ALA A 29 1.57 2.95 -18.63
C ALA A 29 2.51 2.36 -19.71
N LYS A 30 3.75 2.85 -19.79
CA LYS A 30 4.79 2.34 -20.70
C LYS A 30 5.65 1.23 -20.08
N SER A 31 5.41 0.86 -18.82
CA SER A 31 6.08 -0.26 -18.18
C SER A 31 5.64 -1.57 -18.81
N MET A 32 6.60 -2.45 -19.12
CA MET A 32 6.31 -3.83 -19.54
C MET A 32 6.04 -4.74 -18.34
N ALA A 33 6.40 -4.30 -17.13
CA ALA A 33 6.14 -5.03 -15.89
C ALA A 33 4.77 -4.64 -15.31
N GLY A 34 4.05 -5.61 -14.75
CA GLY A 34 2.78 -5.38 -14.06
C GLY A 34 2.97 -4.48 -12.83
N LEU A 35 2.02 -3.58 -12.62
CA LEU A 35 2.03 -2.65 -11.48
C LEU A 35 1.41 -3.31 -10.26
N VAL A 36 2.03 -3.07 -9.10
CA VAL A 36 1.60 -3.54 -7.79
C VAL A 36 1.70 -2.36 -6.85
N PHE A 37 0.63 -2.04 -6.13
CA PHE A 37 0.55 -0.86 -5.28
C PHE A 37 0.50 -1.31 -3.82
N VAL A 38 1.57 -1.02 -3.07
CA VAL A 38 1.68 -1.45 -1.68
C VAL A 38 1.62 -0.26 -0.73
N THR A 39 0.65 -0.26 0.18
CA THR A 39 0.56 0.67 1.30
C THR A 39 1.18 0.03 2.54
N ALA A 40 2.07 0.73 3.23
CA ALA A 40 2.80 0.21 4.38
C ALA A 40 2.39 0.90 5.69
N PHE A 41 2.09 0.11 6.72
CA PHE A 41 1.81 0.58 8.09
C PHE A 41 2.81 0.01 9.08
N LEU A 42 3.06 0.72 10.18
CA LEU A 42 3.90 0.21 11.28
C LEU A 42 3.19 -0.94 12.02
N ASP A 43 1.90 -0.77 12.31
CA ASP A 43 1.10 -1.76 13.01
C ASP A 43 -0.35 -1.79 12.51
N ARG A 44 -1.10 -2.83 12.92
CA ARG A 44 -2.51 -3.01 12.52
C ARG A 44 -3.46 -2.01 13.19
N GLN A 45 -3.08 -1.39 14.31
CA GLN A 45 -3.91 -0.37 14.94
C GLN A 45 -3.90 0.90 14.11
N ALA A 46 -2.73 1.33 13.64
CA ALA A 46 -2.58 2.44 12.70
C ALA A 46 -3.34 2.16 11.39
N MET A 47 -3.25 0.95 10.85
CA MET A 47 -4.00 0.55 9.65
C MET A 47 -5.53 0.66 9.82
N ARG A 48 -6.05 0.37 11.02
CA ARG A 48 -7.50 0.30 11.27
C ARG A 48 -8.22 1.63 11.02
N GLU A 49 -7.59 2.75 11.35
CA GLU A 49 -8.13 4.09 11.12
C GLU A 49 -8.37 4.37 9.63
N TYR A 50 -7.54 3.75 8.80
CA TYR A 50 -7.39 4.00 7.38
C TYR A 50 -8.08 2.96 6.49
N LEU A 51 -8.57 1.86 7.06
CA LEU A 51 -9.34 0.81 6.37
C LEU A 51 -10.41 1.32 5.38
N PRO A 52 -11.27 2.31 5.70
CA PRO A 52 -12.31 2.76 4.76
C PRO A 52 -11.77 3.56 3.58
N GLU A 53 -10.53 4.05 3.66
CA GLU A 53 -9.90 4.88 2.65
C GLU A 53 -8.91 4.10 1.77
N ILE A 54 -8.54 2.86 2.16
CA ILE A 54 -7.68 2.00 1.36
C ILE A 54 -8.39 1.64 0.07
N ALA A 55 -7.78 2.02 -1.05
CA ALA A 55 -8.32 1.73 -2.37
C ALA A 55 -8.27 0.22 -2.68
N TRP A 56 -9.30 -0.25 -3.39
CA TRP A 56 -9.37 -1.60 -3.94
C TRP A 56 -8.23 -1.86 -4.93
N GLU A 57 -7.95 -3.14 -5.20
CA GLU A 57 -6.88 -3.61 -6.10
C GLU A 57 -5.47 -3.20 -5.65
N THR A 58 -5.29 -3.04 -4.34
CA THR A 58 -4.00 -2.74 -3.71
C THR A 58 -3.61 -3.78 -2.67
N GLU A 59 -2.34 -3.77 -2.30
CA GLU A 59 -1.79 -4.57 -1.22
C GLU A 59 -1.43 -3.71 -0.01
N VAL A 60 -1.56 -4.30 1.16
CA VAL A 60 -1.18 -3.68 2.43
C VAL A 60 -0.16 -4.53 3.13
N TRP A 61 0.94 -3.90 3.53
CA TRP A 61 2.00 -4.50 4.32
C TRP A 61 2.05 -3.87 5.72
N VAL A 62 2.32 -4.68 6.74
CA VAL A 62 2.40 -4.20 8.13
C VAL A 62 3.71 -4.66 8.75
N ALA A 63 4.47 -3.73 9.34
CA ALA A 63 5.79 -4.03 9.90
C ALA A 63 5.74 -5.01 11.09
N ASP A 64 4.67 -4.99 11.88
CA ASP A 64 4.41 -5.95 12.97
C ASP A 64 4.17 -7.40 12.48
N ALA A 65 3.85 -7.59 11.20
CA ALA A 65 3.66 -8.90 10.60
C ALA A 65 4.35 -8.96 9.21
N PRO A 66 5.69 -8.88 9.16
CA PRO A 66 6.41 -8.60 7.92
C PRO A 66 6.32 -9.73 6.89
N SER A 67 5.99 -10.95 7.31
CA SER A 67 5.79 -12.13 6.45
C SER A 67 4.40 -12.21 5.82
N HIS A 68 3.49 -11.28 6.13
CA HIS A 68 2.11 -11.31 5.67
C HIS A 68 1.82 -10.07 4.82
N LEU A 69 0.91 -10.26 3.85
CA LEU A 69 0.40 -9.20 2.99
C LEU A 69 -1.12 -9.31 2.95
N ILE A 70 -1.82 -8.18 3.05
CA ILE A 70 -3.27 -8.13 2.96
C ILE A 70 -3.61 -7.62 1.56
N HIS A 71 -4.28 -8.43 0.76
CA HIS A 71 -4.71 -8.03 -0.58
C HIS A 71 -6.15 -7.53 -0.53
N PHE A 72 -6.38 -6.28 -0.95
CA PHE A 72 -7.69 -5.65 -1.01
C PHE A 72 -8.30 -5.84 -2.41
N SER A 73 -8.57 -7.08 -2.81
CA SER A 73 -9.39 -7.44 -3.99
C SER A 73 -9.80 -8.92 -3.94
N GLY A 74 -10.75 -9.30 -4.79
CA GLY A 74 -11.44 -10.59 -4.72
C GLY A 74 -11.05 -11.63 -5.77
N GLU A 75 -10.55 -11.25 -6.96
CA GLU A 75 -10.49 -12.22 -8.07
C GLU A 75 -9.18 -13.01 -8.17
N ARG A 76 -8.07 -12.49 -7.62
CA ARG A 76 -6.73 -13.03 -7.89
C ARG A 76 -6.30 -14.16 -6.93
N PHE A 77 -6.92 -14.27 -5.74
CA PHE A 77 -6.41 -15.14 -4.67
C PHE A 77 -7.48 -15.98 -3.95
N LEU A 78 -8.53 -16.41 -4.64
CA LEU A 78 -9.52 -17.33 -4.05
C LEU A 78 -9.03 -18.78 -4.17
N GLY A 79 -8.64 -19.37 -3.04
CA GLY A 79 -8.24 -20.77 -2.93
C GLY A 79 -7.77 -21.15 -1.52
N PRO A 80 -7.76 -22.45 -1.19
CA PRO A 80 -7.24 -22.92 0.10
C PRO A 80 -5.73 -22.68 0.21
N TYR A 81 -5.27 -22.31 1.41
CA TYR A 81 -3.84 -22.11 1.71
C TYR A 81 -3.05 -23.43 1.77
N GLU A 82 -3.74 -24.55 1.98
CA GLU A 82 -3.15 -25.89 1.94
C GLU A 82 -3.52 -26.59 0.63
N GLN A 83 -2.60 -27.39 0.10
CA GLN A 83 -2.89 -28.29 -1.02
C GLN A 83 -3.77 -29.43 -0.50
N SER A 84 -4.92 -29.64 -1.14
CA SER A 84 -5.68 -30.89 -1.03
C SER A 84 -4.91 -32.05 -1.64
#